data_AF-A0A945B1T9-F1
#
_entry.id   AF-A0A945B1T9-F1
#
_cell.length_a   1.000
_cell.length_b   1.000
_cell.length_c   1.000
_cell.angle_alpha   90.00
_cell.angle_beta   90.00
_cell.angle_gamma   90.00
#
_symmetry.space_group_name_H-M   'P 1'
#
loop_
_entity.id
_entity.type
_entity.pdbx_description
1 polymer ?
#
loop_
_entity_poly.entity_id
_entity_poly.type
_entity_poly.pdbx_seq_one_letter_code
_entity_poly.pdbx_strand_id
1 'polypeptide(L)' 'MTIELAEGYTPSSDEEYMSPMQLEFFRLKLLDWRTELLQESDNTISHLQEENWQEPDINDRATLETDAALELRTRDRYR' A
#
# COMPACT_ATOMS: atom_id res chain seq x y z
N MET A 1 20.09 10.10 15.95
CA MET A 1 20.41 8.86 16.67
C MET A 1 19.37 7.85 16.23
N THR A 2 19.77 6.76 15.59
CA THR A 2 18.89 5.63 15.33
C THR A 2 18.77 4.84 16.63
N ILE A 3 17.57 4.74 17.17
CA ILE A 3 17.31 3.93 18.37
C ILE A 3 17.06 2.51 17.87
N GLU A 4 17.85 1.55 18.35
CA GLU A 4 17.63 0.14 18.05
C GLU A 4 16.55 -0.41 18.97
N LEU A 5 15.44 -0.87 18.38
CA LEU A 5 14.37 -1.55 19.12
C LEU A 5 14.77 -3.01 19.34
N ALA A 6 14.38 -3.56 20.50
CA ALA A 6 14.51 -4.99 20.76
C ALA A 6 13.66 -5.81 19.78
N GLU A 7 14.11 -7.03 19.47
CA GLU A 7 13.36 -7.96 18.62
C GLU A 7 11.98 -8.23 19.22
N GLY A 8 10.91 -7.86 18.50
CA GLY A 8 9.53 -8.01 18.96
C GLY A 8 9.04 -6.92 19.92
N TYR A 9 9.70 -5.76 19.99
CA TYR A 9 9.23 -4.64 20.81
C TYR A 9 7.81 -4.21 20.44
N THR A 10 6.96 -4.08 21.45
CA THR A 10 5.60 -3.53 21.35
C THR A 10 5.41 -2.46 22.43
N PRO A 11 4.87 -1.27 22.11
CA PRO A 11 4.58 -0.23 23.10
C PRO A 11 3.71 -0.76 24.25
N SER A 12 4.18 -0.59 25.49
CA SER A 12 3.40 -0.90 26.71
C SER A 12 2.78 0.37 27.30
N SER A 13 1.68 0.21 28.06
CA SER A 13 1.10 1.29 28.88
C SER A 13 1.96 1.70 30.07
N ASP A 14 2.99 0.91 30.40
CA ASP A 14 3.92 1.20 31.49
C ASP A 14 4.98 2.25 31.10
N GLU A 15 5.07 2.58 29.81
CA GLU A 15 6.02 3.56 29.28
C GLU A 15 5.38 4.94 29.15
N GLU A 16 6.22 5.98 29.24
CA GLU A 16 5.78 7.34 28.96
C GLU A 16 5.25 7.45 27.52
N TYR A 17 4.07 8.06 27.38
CA TYR A 17 3.43 8.23 26.08
C TYR A 17 4.34 9.01 25.12
N MET A 18 4.53 8.47 23.91
CA MET A 18 5.43 9.02 22.89
C MET A 18 6.90 9.08 23.33
N SER A 19 7.33 8.09 24.14
CA SER A 19 8.74 7.88 24.42
C SER A 19 9.54 7.70 23.10
N PRO A 20 10.86 7.94 23.11
CA PRO A 20 11.69 7.73 21.93
C PRO A 20 11.59 6.31 21.33
N MET A 21 11.36 5.28 22.17
CA MET A 21 11.16 3.91 21.71
C MET A 21 9.81 3.74 20.98
N GLN A 22 8.74 4.32 21.51
CA GLN A 22 7.42 4.29 20.86
C GLN A 22 7.44 5.04 19.53
N LEU A 23 8.09 6.21 19.47
CA LEU A 23 8.23 6.99 18.24
C LEU A 23 8.95 6.20 17.15
N GLU A 24 10.02 5.50 17.47
CA GLU A 24 10.75 4.68 16.50
C GLU A 24 9.94 3.45 16.08
N PHE A 25 9.19 2.83 16.98
CA PHE A 25 8.26 1.76 16.64
C PHE A 25 7.22 2.22 15.62
N PHE A 26 6.55 3.35 15.88
CA PHE A 26 5.56 3.90 14.94
C PHE A 26 6.21 4.36 13.64
N ARG A 27 7.43 4.91 13.68
CA ARG A 27 8.18 5.29 12.48
C ARG A 27 8.43 4.08 11.58
N LEU A 28 8.91 2.98 12.14
CA LEU A 28 9.14 1.74 11.38
C LEU A 28 7.83 1.19 10.82
N LYS A 29 6.77 1.14 11.64
CA LYS A 29 5.44 0.69 11.20
C LYS A 29 4.87 1.53 10.04
N LEU A 30 5.04 2.84 10.09
CA LEU A 30 4.59 3.74 9.02
C LEU A 30 5.44 3.60 7.76
N LEU A 31 6.74 3.35 7.89
CA LEU A 31 7.62 3.09 6.74
C LEU A 31 7.30 1.77 6.06
N ASP A 32 7.04 0.74 6.85
CA ASP A 32 6.61 -0.57 6.38
C ASP A 32 5.27 -0.45 5.63
N TRP A 33 4.28 0.18 6.26
CA TRP A 33 2.98 0.41 5.63
C TRP A 33 3.07 1.25 4.36
N ARG A 34 3.92 2.28 4.34
CA ARG A 34 4.20 3.05 3.11
C ARG A 34 4.79 2.15 2.01
N THR A 35 5.68 1.23 2.38
CA THR A 35 6.33 0.33 1.43
C THR A 35 5.32 -0.68 0.87
N GLU A 36 4.46 -1.24 1.73
CA GLU A 36 3.35 -2.11 1.33
C GLU A 36 2.41 -1.41 0.34
N LEU A 37 1.98 -0.18 0.64
CA LEU A 37 1.11 0.60 -0.25
C LEU A 37 1.75 0.89 -1.62
N LEU A 38 3.05 1.16 -1.65
CA LEU A 38 3.78 1.35 -2.90
C LEU A 38 3.88 0.04 -3.69
N GLN A 39 4.18 -1.07 -3.02
CA GLN A 39 4.28 -2.38 -3.66
C GLN A 39 2.92 -2.85 -4.22
N GLU A 40 1.84 -2.65 -3.47
CA GLU A 40 0.49 -2.95 -3.92
C GLU A 40 0.14 -2.12 -5.16
N SER A 41 0.45 -0.82 -5.16
CA SER A 41 0.27 0.05 -6.33
C SER A 41 1.04 -0.43 -7.56
N ASP A 42 2.30 -0.82 -7.42
CA ASP A 42 3.11 -1.31 -8.54
C ASP A 42 2.60 -2.66 -9.08
N ASN A 43 2.13 -3.54 -8.19
CA ASN A 43 1.51 -4.82 -8.57
C ASN A 43 0.21 -4.59 -9.37
N THR A 44 -0.66 -3.68 -8.93
CA THR A 44 -1.89 -3.34 -9.67
C THR A 44 -1.59 -2.74 -11.05
N ILE A 45 -0.61 -1.87 -11.17
CA ILE A 45 -0.21 -1.31 -12.49
C ILE A 45 0.30 -2.43 -13.40
N SER A 46 1.11 -3.34 -12.87
CA SER A 46 1.60 -4.48 -13.64
C SER A 46 0.46 -5.38 -14.08
N HIS A 47 -0.52 -5.64 -13.20
CA HIS A 47 -1.72 -6.41 -13.52
C HIS A 47 -2.55 -5.76 -14.63
N LEU A 48 -2.81 -4.45 -14.56
CA LEU A 48 -3.52 -3.69 -15.60
C LEU A 48 -2.76 -3.63 -16.95
N GLN A 49 -1.44 -3.78 -16.93
CA GLN A 49 -0.62 -3.88 -18.15
C GLN A 49 -0.61 -5.29 -18.74
N GLU A 50 -0.68 -6.31 -17.89
CA GLU A 50 -0.74 -7.73 -18.28
C GLU A 50 -2.14 -8.16 -18.75
N GLU A 51 -3.21 -7.52 -18.24
CA GLU A 51 -4.55 -7.61 -18.83
C GLU A 51 -4.49 -7.06 -20.26
N ASN A 52 -4.30 -7.98 -21.19
CA ASN A 52 -4.06 -7.74 -22.59
C ASN A 52 -5.29 -7.09 -23.23
N TRP A 53 -5.17 -5.83 -23.65
CA TRP A 53 -6.22 -5.02 -24.28
C TRP A 53 -6.62 -5.50 -25.70
N GLN A 54 -6.36 -6.77 -26.03
CA GLN A 54 -6.62 -7.39 -27.33
C GLN A 54 -7.84 -8.33 -27.26
N GLU A 55 -8.94 -7.91 -26.65
CA GLU A 55 -10.22 -8.59 -26.88
C GLU A 55 -10.72 -8.28 -28.31
N PRO A 56 -11.08 -9.31 -29.11
CA PRO A 56 -11.67 -9.09 -30.43
C PRO A 56 -13.08 -8.48 -30.39
N ASP A 57 -13.81 -8.58 -29.26
CA ASP A 57 -15.18 -8.10 -29.10
C ASP A 57 -15.22 -6.70 -28.46
N ILE A 58 -16.06 -5.82 -29.01
CA ILE A 58 -16.27 -4.44 -28.57
C ILE A 58 -16.99 -4.37 -27.21
N ASN A 59 -17.90 -5.31 -26.93
CA ASN A 59 -18.62 -5.34 -25.65
C ASN A 59 -17.70 -5.75 -24.49
N ASP A 60 -16.82 -6.71 -24.72
CA ASP A 60 -15.87 -7.17 -23.73
C ASP A 60 -14.82 -6.08 -23.44
N ARG A 61 -14.37 -5.39 -24.50
CA ARG A 61 -13.52 -4.20 -24.37
C ARG A 61 -14.16 -3.08 -23.53
N ALA A 62 -15.45 -2.81 -23.74
CA ALA A 62 -16.14 -1.76 -22.98
C ALA A 62 -16.28 -2.12 -21.48
N THR A 63 -16.44 -3.41 -21.17
CA THR A 63 -16.47 -3.91 -19.79
C THR A 63 -15.12 -3.71 -19.12
N LEU A 64 -14.04 -4.14 -19.77
CA LEU A 64 -12.67 -3.99 -19.26
C LEU A 64 -12.28 -2.52 -19.03
N GLU A 65 -12.61 -1.63 -19.96
CA GLU A 65 -12.32 -0.20 -19.81
C GLU A 65 -13.05 0.42 -18.61
N THR A 66 -14.28 -0.05 -18.33
CA THR A 66 -15.07 0.43 -17.19
C THR A 66 -14.49 -0.06 -15.86
N ASP A 67 -14.08 -1.32 -15.79
CA ASP A 67 -13.48 -1.92 -14.59
C ASP A 67 -12.11 -1.29 -14.29
N ALA A 68 -11.25 -1.13 -15.31
CA ALA A 68 -9.98 -0.43 -15.18
C ALA A 68 -10.17 1.03 -14.71
N ALA A 69 -11.18 1.74 -15.23
CA ALA A 69 -11.49 3.11 -14.79
C ALA A 69 -11.96 3.18 -13.33
N LEU A 70 -12.72 2.17 -12.86
CA LEU A 70 -13.15 2.07 -11.47
C LEU A 70 -11.96 1.79 -10.53
N GLU A 71 -11.06 0.90 -10.93
CA GLU A 71 -9.86 0.55 -10.18
C GLU A 71 -8.91 1.76 -10.06
N LEU A 72 -8.68 2.50 -11.14
CA LEU A 72 -7.89 3.73 -11.15
C LEU A 72 -8.48 4.82 -10.22
N ARG A 73 -9.79 5.01 -10.21
CA ARG A 73 -10.46 5.97 -9.31
C ARG A 73 -10.35 5.57 -7.85
N THR A 74 -10.45 4.28 -7.58
CA THR A 74 -10.31 3.72 -6.24
C THR A 74 -8.88 3.97 -5.75
N ARG A 75 -7.88 3.70 -6.59
CA ARG A 75 -6.47 4.02 -6.32
C ARG A 75 -6.23 5.50 -6.03
N ASP A 76 -6.80 6.41 -6.83
CA ASP A 76 -6.61 7.85 -6.61
C ASP A 76 -7.12 8.32 -5.23
N ARG A 77 -7.99 7.55 -4.56
CA ARG A 77 -8.41 7.82 -3.17
C ARG A 77 -7.47 7.24 -2.11
N TYR A 78 -6.68 6.23 -2.45
CA TYR A 78 -5.71 5.60 -1.54
C TYR A 78 -4.33 6.30 -1.56
N ARG A 79 -4.11 7.27 -2.46
CA ARG A 79 -2.92 8.14 -2.51
C ARG A 79 -3.07 9.36 -1.60
#